data_AF-C3XPJ2-F1
#
_entry.id   AF-C3XPJ2-F1
#
_cell.length_a   1.000
_cell.length_b   1.000
_cell.length_c   1.000
_cell.angle_alpha   90.00
_cell.angle_beta   90.00
_cell.angle_gamma   90.00
#
_symmetry.space_group_name_H-M   'P 1'
#
loop_
_entity.id
_entity.type
_entity.pdbx_description
1 polymer ?
#
loop_
_entity_poly.entity_id
_entity_poly.type
_entity_poly.pdbx_seq_one_letter_code
_entity_poly.pdbx_strand_id
1 'polypeptide(L)'
;MDDVNITDFFFSNKKLTRYHLIDLMEETQTINGCRVVRISDNLPPRNGSPRTTYSLTDMTSSGRPVYKSDTSDMYWYYISESGGKWVVGGTVGALDGYIMYVTDNHFNADEITGTFFTLDHGIWVESAEVSVSCTVENVALGKPASQSSTDGANTAGLAVDGEKGTSVPGNQCTLTNPEVGPWWQVDLERNNLVGRVRVLNRGDCCGGRLHGFVVQVKRDGQTIWRHCGAPYSETPEEGQSITVDCGSPMVARYVRIQLPGKSERLSLCEVEVFTDMGCPTGYIVHGGVCYKPYNIPKTRQEALTTCQQDGGTLAMPRHRHTNMFLRKLAVLVDIVSPYWIGLFKENGAWGWEDGNPLCGYQQWGAGYPSTTDNNCTVLRFDGSWQDLSCETTAKFICQIQAPVDLATVGYQQHGEAFFRVSRRKKSFDESVAACGQFGGGRLAQPQTKEINDYVKGKIGESSPDGIARIGIKLVTTEESWSFLDGTPGDTSYSNWAPGEPSGRGCVTMVSDGGWQIGNCEEEAHYVCQIGK
;
A
#
# COMPACT_ATOMS: atom_id res chain seq x y z
N MET A 1 -12.98 -0.58 56.45
CA MET A 1 -12.49 -0.56 57.83
C MET A 1 -11.84 -1.91 58.08
N ASP A 2 -10.53 -2.10 58.06
CA ASP A 2 -9.38 -1.24 57.78
C ASP A 2 -8.23 -2.14 57.28
N ASP A 3 -7.28 -1.51 56.60
CA ASP A 3 -6.03 -2.04 56.05
C ASP A 3 -5.07 -2.63 57.10
N VAL A 4 -4.08 -3.42 56.67
CA VAL A 4 -2.66 -3.02 56.56
C VAL A 4 -1.81 -4.19 56.03
N ASN A 5 -0.94 -3.84 55.07
CA ASN A 5 0.06 -4.66 54.38
C ASN A 5 1.46 -4.41 55.00
N ILE A 6 2.45 -5.31 54.80
CA ILE A 6 3.91 -5.02 54.60
C ILE A 6 4.81 -6.29 54.80
N THR A 7 5.30 -6.78 53.65
CA THR A 7 6.67 -7.19 53.23
C THR A 7 7.55 -8.24 53.94
N ASP A 8 8.16 -9.04 53.03
CA ASP A 8 9.53 -9.58 52.99
C ASP A 8 9.88 -10.88 53.74
N PHE A 9 10.18 -11.94 52.96
CA PHE A 9 11.26 -12.91 53.27
C PHE A 9 11.57 -13.85 52.06
N PHE A 10 12.79 -13.79 51.51
CA PHE A 10 13.77 -14.90 51.32
C PHE A 10 14.80 -14.71 50.16
N PHE A 11 16.05 -14.41 50.55
CA PHE A 11 17.37 -14.98 50.19
C PHE A 11 17.43 -16.13 49.13
N SER A 12 18.49 -16.41 48.33
CA SER A 12 19.91 -16.02 48.27
C SER A 12 20.65 -16.76 47.11
N ASN A 13 21.55 -16.03 46.44
CA ASN A 13 22.88 -16.38 45.88
C ASN A 13 23.18 -17.48 44.82
N LYS A 14 23.79 -16.97 43.72
CA LYS A 14 25.12 -17.25 43.13
C LYS A 14 25.28 -18.23 41.93
N LYS A 15 25.68 -17.56 40.82
CA LYS A 15 26.69 -17.88 39.78
C LYS A 15 26.41 -19.04 38.81
N LEU A 16 26.12 -18.67 37.56
CA LEU A 16 26.77 -19.21 36.36
C LEU A 16 26.75 -18.17 35.21
N THR A 17 27.81 -18.19 34.43
CA THR A 17 28.25 -17.21 33.42
C THR A 17 27.65 -17.43 32.03
N ARG A 18 27.20 -16.32 31.40
CA ARG A 18 27.39 -15.89 29.99
C ARG A 18 27.15 -16.91 28.86
N TYR A 19 26.00 -16.85 28.18
CA TYR A 19 25.87 -16.86 26.70
C TYR A 19 24.53 -16.21 26.27
N HIS A 20 24.66 -15.27 25.34
CA HIS A 20 23.70 -14.60 24.45
C HIS A 20 22.33 -14.10 24.93
N LEU A 21 22.28 -12.77 25.10
CA LEU A 21 21.18 -11.91 24.68
C LEU A 21 20.82 -12.18 23.21
N ILE A 22 19.60 -12.65 22.96
CA ILE A 22 18.68 -12.36 21.83
C ILE A 22 17.30 -12.84 22.34
N ASP A 23 16.23 -12.14 21.92
CA ASP A 23 14.81 -12.37 22.25
C ASP A 23 14.27 -11.72 23.52
N LEU A 24 14.18 -10.38 23.47
CA LEU A 24 12.98 -9.65 23.87
C LEU A 24 12.81 -8.46 22.90
N MET A 25 12.25 -8.72 21.72
CA MET A 25 11.56 -7.70 20.94
C MET A 25 10.10 -8.14 20.85
N GLU A 26 9.24 -7.37 21.50
CA GLU A 26 7.78 -7.49 21.43
C GLU A 26 7.26 -7.45 19.99
N GLU A 27 6.18 -8.21 19.79
CA GLU A 27 5.48 -8.48 18.56
C GLU A 27 4.98 -7.20 17.86
N THR A 28 5.62 -6.81 16.77
CA THR A 28 5.03 -5.83 15.84
C THR A 28 4.00 -6.53 14.97
N GLN A 29 2.72 -6.35 15.33
CA GLN A 29 1.58 -6.67 14.49
C GLN A 29 1.70 -5.88 13.17
N THR A 30 1.94 -6.55 12.04
CA THR A 30 1.92 -5.88 10.73
C THR A 30 0.49 -5.45 10.41
N ILE A 31 0.23 -4.16 10.48
CA ILE A 31 -1.04 -3.52 10.10
C ILE A 31 -1.08 -3.47 8.56
N ASN A 32 -2.09 -4.10 7.95
CA ASN A 32 -2.28 -4.17 6.49
C ASN A 32 -3.01 -2.94 5.90
N GLY A 33 -3.31 -1.94 6.74
CA GLY A 33 -3.85 -0.64 6.34
C GLY A 33 -2.77 0.37 6.02
N CYS A 34 -3.17 1.53 5.54
CA CYS A 34 -2.23 2.60 5.24
C CYS A 34 -1.47 3.03 6.49
N ARG A 35 -0.15 3.17 6.36
CA ARG A 35 0.72 3.60 7.46
C ARG A 35 0.64 5.10 7.73
N VAL A 36 0.27 5.88 6.72
CA VAL A 36 -0.05 7.30 6.86
C VAL A 36 -1.38 7.56 6.16
N VAL A 37 -2.30 8.20 6.87
CA VAL A 37 -3.59 8.61 6.33
C VAL A 37 -3.73 10.12 6.40
N ARG A 38 -4.33 10.73 5.39
CA ARG A 38 -4.64 12.16 5.39
C ARG A 38 -6.13 12.34 5.52
N ILE A 39 -6.53 13.11 6.53
CA ILE A 39 -7.86 13.68 6.64
C ILE A 39 -7.80 15.05 5.99
N SER A 40 -8.51 15.25 4.89
CA SER A 40 -8.49 16.49 4.12
C SER A 40 -9.86 16.89 3.62
N ASP A 41 -10.01 18.18 3.34
CA ASP A 41 -11.12 18.79 2.62
C ASP A 41 -10.59 19.70 1.50
N ASN A 42 -11.49 20.46 0.88
CA ASN A 42 -11.15 21.42 -0.18
C ASN A 42 -10.50 22.72 0.34
N LEU A 43 -10.19 22.83 1.64
CA LEU A 43 -9.61 24.04 2.22
C LEU A 43 -8.09 23.92 2.38
N PRO A 44 -7.33 25.02 2.26
CA PRO A 44 -5.90 25.01 2.48
C PRO A 44 -5.54 24.57 3.91
N PRO A 45 -4.45 23.81 4.09
CA PRO A 45 -4.06 23.26 5.38
C PRO A 45 -3.73 24.38 6.38
N ARG A 46 -4.25 24.25 7.61
CA ARG A 46 -3.98 25.17 8.72
C ARG A 46 -3.17 24.46 9.79
N ASN A 47 -2.20 25.16 10.37
CA ASN A 47 -1.36 24.61 11.43
C ASN A 47 -2.20 24.26 12.68
N GLY A 48 -1.97 23.10 13.28
CA GLY A 48 -2.78 22.60 14.41
C GLY A 48 -4.21 22.18 14.06
N SER A 49 -4.52 21.97 12.78
CA SER A 49 -5.82 21.46 12.31
C SER A 49 -5.94 19.94 12.52
N PRO A 50 -7.12 19.41 12.87
CA PRO A 50 -7.38 17.97 12.85
C PRO A 50 -7.50 17.39 11.42
N ARG A 51 -7.57 18.26 10.40
CA ARG A 51 -7.50 17.88 8.97
C ARG A 51 -6.05 17.99 8.50
N THR A 52 -5.31 16.90 8.68
CA THR A 52 -3.86 16.81 8.46
C THR A 52 -3.48 15.35 8.15
N THR A 53 -2.19 15.05 8.06
CA THR A 53 -1.69 13.68 7.97
C THR A 53 -1.55 13.07 9.37
N TYR A 54 -1.82 11.78 9.45
CA TYR A 54 -1.75 10.98 10.67
C TYR A 54 -0.92 9.73 10.40
N SER A 55 0.15 9.56 11.16
CA SER A 55 1.05 8.41 11.08
C SER A 55 0.62 7.31 12.03
N LEU A 56 0.70 6.08 11.54
CA LEU A 56 0.38 4.89 12.30
C LEU A 56 1.29 4.74 13.50
N THR A 57 0.71 4.31 14.62
CA THR A 57 1.43 4.07 15.87
C THR A 57 1.42 2.59 16.24
N ASP A 58 2.20 2.22 17.25
CA ASP A 58 2.20 0.86 17.79
C ASP A 58 0.99 0.57 18.70
N MET A 59 0.12 1.56 18.92
CA MET A 59 -1.08 1.41 19.73
C MET A 59 -2.26 0.84 18.94
N THR A 60 -3.16 0.19 19.67
CA THR A 60 -4.45 -0.26 19.13
C THR A 60 -5.61 0.22 19.99
N SER A 61 -6.75 0.52 19.36
CA SER A 61 -8.03 0.82 20.03
C SER A 61 -9.08 -0.15 19.52
N SER A 62 -9.80 -0.85 20.40
CA SER A 62 -10.75 -1.93 20.03
C SER A 62 -10.19 -2.94 19.01
N GLY A 63 -8.91 -3.31 19.14
CA GLY A 63 -8.24 -4.24 18.23
C GLY A 63 -7.88 -3.66 16.86
N ARG A 64 -7.94 -2.33 16.68
CA ARG A 64 -7.69 -1.64 15.41
C ARG A 64 -6.55 -0.62 15.51
N PRO A 65 -5.89 -0.31 14.38
CA PRO A 65 -4.80 0.65 14.33
C PRO A 65 -5.15 2.02 14.91
N VAL A 66 -4.20 2.63 15.61
CA VAL A 66 -4.27 4.03 16.08
C VAL A 66 -3.25 4.87 15.34
N TYR A 67 -3.65 6.07 14.94
CA TYR A 67 -2.79 7.03 14.25
C TYR A 67 -2.61 8.31 15.07
N LYS A 68 -1.44 8.93 14.97
CA LYS A 68 -1.09 10.20 15.61
C LYS A 68 -0.95 11.29 14.56
N SER A 69 -1.45 12.49 14.83
CA SER A 69 -1.29 13.61 13.92
C SER A 69 0.18 14.02 13.77
N ASP A 70 0.62 14.26 12.53
CA ASP A 70 1.99 14.67 12.21
C ASP A 70 2.25 16.16 12.51
N THR A 71 1.19 16.94 12.70
CA THR A 71 1.27 18.41 12.90
C THR A 71 0.80 18.85 14.28
N SER A 72 0.40 17.91 15.15
CA SER A 72 -0.07 18.21 16.49
C SER A 72 -0.04 17.00 17.41
N ASP A 73 0.52 17.15 18.61
CA ASP A 73 0.43 16.11 19.65
C ASP A 73 -0.97 16.00 20.28
N MET A 74 -1.89 16.91 19.96
CA MET A 74 -3.23 16.96 20.55
C MET A 74 -4.23 16.00 19.90
N TYR A 75 -3.90 15.41 18.74
CA TYR A 75 -4.88 14.65 17.96
C TYR A 75 -4.41 13.25 17.63
N TRP A 76 -5.29 12.31 17.92
CA TRP A 76 -5.20 10.91 17.58
C TRP A 76 -6.41 10.51 16.74
N TYR A 77 -6.21 9.62 15.78
CA TYR A 77 -7.26 9.04 14.97
C TYR A 77 -7.38 7.54 15.27
N TYR A 78 -8.54 7.13 15.80
CA TYR A 78 -8.75 5.80 16.36
C TYR A 78 -10.23 5.42 16.32
N ILE A 79 -10.55 4.14 16.55
CA ILE A 79 -11.93 3.70 16.71
C ILE A 79 -12.39 3.83 18.17
N SER A 80 -13.57 4.42 18.38
CA SER A 80 -14.19 4.54 19.71
C SER A 80 -14.79 3.22 20.18
N GLU A 81 -14.62 2.90 21.47
CA GLU A 81 -15.11 1.67 22.11
C GLU A 81 -16.64 1.59 22.17
N SER A 82 -17.35 2.73 22.18
CA SER A 82 -18.79 2.79 22.46
C SER A 82 -19.70 2.65 21.24
N GLY A 83 -19.17 2.60 20.02
CA GLY A 83 -20.02 2.62 18.83
C GLY A 83 -19.41 2.21 17.49
N GLY A 84 -18.18 1.68 17.48
CA GLY A 84 -17.53 1.24 16.23
C GLY A 84 -17.33 2.38 15.23
N LYS A 85 -17.16 3.61 15.72
CA LYS A 85 -16.95 4.82 14.90
C LYS A 85 -15.50 5.24 14.96
N TRP A 86 -14.94 5.65 13.82
CA TRP A 86 -13.65 6.31 13.80
C TRP A 86 -13.78 7.76 14.27
N VAL A 87 -12.88 8.19 15.15
CA VAL A 87 -12.92 9.49 15.82
C VAL A 87 -11.54 10.15 15.81
N VAL A 88 -11.53 11.48 15.73
CA VAL A 88 -10.35 12.31 16.02
C VAL A 88 -10.53 12.93 17.41
N GLY A 89 -9.66 12.59 18.34
CA GLY A 89 -9.73 13.01 19.74
C GLY A 89 -8.37 13.10 20.40
N GLY A 90 -8.34 13.64 21.62
CA GLY A 90 -7.09 13.85 22.36
C GLY A 90 -6.62 12.63 23.18
N THR A 91 -7.50 11.65 23.44
CA THR A 91 -7.19 10.49 24.28
C THR A 91 -7.69 9.21 23.61
N VAL A 92 -6.77 8.34 23.23
CA VAL A 92 -7.07 7.03 22.60
C VAL A 92 -7.95 6.19 23.54
N GLY A 93 -9.02 5.59 23.01
CA GLY A 93 -9.95 4.74 23.76
C GLY A 93 -11.01 5.50 24.57
N ALA A 94 -10.99 6.84 24.60
CA ALA A 94 -12.01 7.62 25.31
C ALA A 94 -13.43 7.38 24.73
N LEU A 95 -14.41 7.31 25.63
CA LEU A 95 -15.82 7.11 25.28
C LEU A 95 -16.48 8.38 24.72
N ASP A 96 -15.92 9.55 25.03
CA ASP A 96 -16.37 10.89 24.64
C ASP A 96 -15.18 11.86 24.42
N GLY A 97 -15.46 13.14 24.11
CA GLY A 97 -14.44 14.19 23.98
C GLY A 97 -13.69 14.26 22.63
N TYR A 98 -14.16 13.53 21.62
CA TYR A 98 -13.66 13.67 20.24
C TYR A 98 -14.30 14.87 19.53
N ILE A 99 -13.59 15.46 18.57
CA ILE A 99 -14.00 16.68 17.84
C ILE A 99 -14.42 16.41 16.40
N MET A 100 -14.16 15.20 15.91
CA MET A 100 -14.57 14.73 14.60
C MET A 100 -14.85 13.24 14.66
N TYR A 101 -15.86 12.76 13.93
CA TYR A 101 -16.11 11.33 13.80
C TYR A 101 -16.71 10.96 12.44
N VAL A 102 -16.65 9.68 12.12
CA VAL A 102 -17.34 9.06 10.99
C VAL A 102 -17.93 7.74 11.46
N THR A 103 -19.18 7.45 11.08
CA THR A 103 -19.90 6.24 11.54
C THR A 103 -19.47 4.95 10.82
N ASP A 104 -18.32 4.99 10.17
CA ASP A 104 -17.75 3.89 9.44
C ASP A 104 -16.97 2.98 10.39
N ASN A 105 -17.03 1.67 10.16
CA ASN A 105 -16.44 0.64 11.00
C ASN A 105 -15.49 -0.29 10.22
N HIS A 106 -14.85 0.19 9.16
CA HIS A 106 -13.78 -0.52 8.47
C HIS A 106 -12.52 -0.69 9.32
N PHE A 107 -11.82 -1.82 9.12
CA PHE A 107 -10.71 -2.24 9.98
C PHE A 107 -9.56 -1.24 9.95
N ASN A 108 -9.27 -0.70 8.76
CA ASN A 108 -8.23 0.31 8.56
C ASN A 108 -8.83 1.71 8.33
N ALA A 109 -8.06 2.73 8.71
CA ALA A 109 -8.46 4.13 8.56
C ALA A 109 -8.66 4.56 7.10
N ASP A 110 -7.89 4.00 6.16
CA ASP A 110 -7.94 4.34 4.73
C ASP A 110 -9.13 3.73 3.97
N GLU A 111 -9.84 2.80 4.59
CA GLU A 111 -11.00 2.11 4.01
C GLU A 111 -12.32 2.87 4.26
N ILE A 112 -12.27 3.94 5.05
CA ILE A 112 -13.42 4.70 5.48
C ILE A 112 -13.97 5.51 4.30
N THR A 113 -15.27 5.34 4.05
CA THR A 113 -16.00 6.02 2.97
C THR A 113 -17.27 6.71 3.45
N GLY A 114 -17.58 6.61 4.75
CA GLY A 114 -18.70 7.29 5.38
C GLY A 114 -18.53 8.81 5.50
N THR A 115 -19.64 9.50 5.74
CA THR A 115 -19.64 10.96 5.93
C THR A 115 -19.08 11.34 7.29
N PHE A 116 -18.14 12.29 7.30
CA PHE A 116 -17.57 12.85 8.51
C PHE A 116 -18.49 13.90 9.14
N PHE A 117 -18.43 14.00 10.46
CA PHE A 117 -19.10 15.01 11.27
C PHE A 117 -18.05 15.73 12.13
N THR A 118 -18.12 17.05 12.19
CA THR A 118 -17.24 17.89 13.03
C THR A 118 -18.04 18.59 14.11
N LEU A 119 -17.43 18.78 15.28
CA LEU A 119 -18.04 19.48 16.39
C LEU A 119 -17.86 20.99 16.22
N ASP A 120 -18.95 21.70 15.94
CA ASP A 120 -18.99 23.16 15.82
C ASP A 120 -19.92 23.75 16.89
N HIS A 121 -19.38 24.59 17.78
CA HIS A 121 -20.11 25.19 18.91
C HIS A 121 -20.93 24.19 19.75
N GLY A 122 -20.44 22.96 19.94
CA GLY A 122 -21.11 21.91 20.71
C GLY A 122 -22.18 21.14 19.93
N ILE A 123 -22.34 21.40 18.63
CA ILE A 123 -23.27 20.72 17.74
C ILE A 123 -22.48 19.94 16.68
N TRP A 124 -22.93 18.73 16.37
CA TRP A 124 -22.35 17.94 15.29
C TRP A 124 -22.89 18.39 13.94
N VAL A 125 -21.99 18.82 13.07
CA VAL A 125 -22.30 19.30 11.72
C VAL A 125 -21.72 18.33 10.70
N GLU A 126 -22.52 17.95 9.70
CA GLU A 126 -22.08 17.12 8.59
C GLU A 126 -21.00 17.84 7.76
N SER A 127 -19.91 17.14 7.48
CA SER A 127 -18.77 17.61 6.70
C SER A 127 -18.55 16.71 5.49
N ALA A 128 -19.48 16.77 4.52
CA ALA A 128 -19.50 15.89 3.34
C ALA A 128 -18.24 15.98 2.45
N GLU A 129 -17.50 17.08 2.52
CA GLU A 129 -16.26 17.30 1.77
C GLU A 129 -15.01 16.74 2.46
N VAL A 130 -15.12 16.35 3.74
CA VAL A 130 -14.01 15.73 4.47
C VAL A 130 -13.91 14.28 4.06
N SER A 131 -12.71 13.89 3.64
CA SER A 131 -12.39 12.52 3.26
C SER A 131 -11.10 12.09 3.94
N VAL A 132 -10.97 10.77 4.11
CA VAL A 132 -9.71 10.16 4.48
C VAL A 132 -9.14 9.43 3.27
N SER A 133 -7.85 9.59 3.07
CA SER A 133 -7.13 8.93 1.99
C SER A 133 -5.84 8.36 2.52
N CYS A 134 -5.44 7.23 1.95
CA CYS A 134 -4.08 6.76 2.09
C CYS A 134 -3.13 7.83 1.53
N THR A 135 -2.12 8.23 2.30
CA THR A 135 -1.09 9.13 1.79
C THR A 135 0.29 8.56 2.01
N VAL A 136 1.21 9.02 1.18
CA VAL A 136 2.53 8.45 1.10
C VAL A 136 3.38 8.87 2.30
N GLU A 137 4.02 7.90 2.94
CA GLU A 137 4.96 8.10 4.05
C GLU A 137 6.18 8.93 3.59
N ASN A 138 6.47 10.04 4.30
CA ASN A 138 7.79 10.68 4.22
C ASN A 138 8.80 9.82 4.99
N VAL A 139 9.46 8.89 4.30
CA VAL A 139 10.42 7.98 4.92
C VAL A 139 11.74 8.63 5.32
N ALA A 140 11.95 9.91 4.99
CA ALA A 140 13.13 10.67 5.42
C ALA A 140 12.94 11.35 6.78
N LEU A 141 11.70 11.50 7.28
CA LEU A 141 11.42 12.20 8.53
C LEU A 141 12.20 11.58 9.71
N GLY A 142 12.95 12.42 10.42
CA GLY A 142 13.78 12.07 11.57
C GLY A 142 14.97 11.17 11.26
N LYS A 143 15.29 10.92 9.98
CA LYS A 143 16.33 9.96 9.60
C LYS A 143 17.74 10.55 9.67
N PRO A 144 18.79 9.72 9.86
CA PRO A 144 20.17 10.19 9.85
C PRO A 144 20.52 10.88 8.53
N ALA A 145 20.90 12.15 8.61
CA ALA A 145 21.32 12.94 7.46
C ALA A 145 22.78 13.41 7.60
N SER A 146 23.44 13.59 6.46
CA SER A 146 24.82 14.05 6.35
C SER A 146 24.96 14.98 5.15
N GLN A 147 25.98 15.84 5.16
CA GLN A 147 26.28 16.74 4.06
C GLN A 147 27.79 16.83 3.86
N SER A 148 28.21 17.23 2.66
CA SER A 148 29.62 17.30 2.25
C SER A 148 30.47 18.15 3.19
N SER A 149 29.89 19.25 3.69
CA SER A 149 30.49 20.13 4.68
C SER A 149 29.40 20.91 5.41
N THR A 150 29.69 21.45 6.59
CA THR A 150 28.71 22.22 7.38
C THR A 150 29.21 23.63 7.61
N ASP A 151 28.36 24.63 7.34
CA ASP A 151 28.60 26.02 7.71
C ASP A 151 27.78 26.41 8.96
N GLY A 152 28.50 26.66 10.06
CA GLY A 152 27.93 27.08 11.33
C GLY A 152 27.04 26.01 11.96
N ALA A 153 25.85 26.42 12.41
CA ALA A 153 24.87 25.55 13.06
C ALA A 153 23.88 24.86 12.08
N ASN A 154 24.04 25.07 10.78
CA ASN A 154 23.12 24.60 9.73
C ASN A 154 23.39 23.13 9.35
N THR A 155 23.20 22.23 10.31
CA THR A 155 23.50 20.80 10.16
C THR A 155 22.55 20.09 9.20
N ALA A 156 22.97 18.96 8.65
CA ALA A 156 22.18 18.19 7.68
C ALA A 156 20.81 17.71 8.19
N GLY A 157 20.66 17.49 9.50
CA GLY A 157 19.41 17.01 10.11
C GLY A 157 18.24 17.98 10.00
N LEU A 158 18.50 19.28 9.80
CA LEU A 158 17.47 20.30 9.66
C LEU A 158 16.57 20.08 8.43
N ALA A 159 17.05 19.37 7.41
CA ALA A 159 16.24 19.07 6.22
C ALA A 159 15.32 17.85 6.40
N VAL A 160 15.30 17.22 7.58
CA VAL A 160 14.50 16.02 7.84
C VAL A 160 13.84 16.07 9.21
N ASP A 161 13.79 17.23 9.85
CA ASP A 161 13.20 17.39 11.18
C ASP A 161 11.68 17.62 11.14
N GLY A 162 11.13 17.89 9.94
CA GLY A 162 9.70 18.14 9.72
C GLY A 162 9.30 19.62 9.86
N GLU A 163 10.21 20.49 10.26
CA GLU A 163 9.96 21.92 10.45
C GLU A 163 10.17 22.68 9.14
N LYS A 164 9.09 23.24 8.57
CA LYS A 164 9.12 23.86 7.23
C LYS A 164 9.52 25.32 7.22
N GLY A 165 10.40 25.73 8.13
CA GLY A 165 11.00 27.06 8.13
C GLY A 165 11.92 27.25 6.92
N THR A 166 12.12 28.48 6.45
CA THR A 166 12.87 28.72 5.20
C THR A 166 14.05 29.69 5.36
N SER A 167 14.42 30.01 6.61
CA SER A 167 15.48 30.96 6.94
C SER A 167 16.77 30.25 7.38
N VAL A 168 17.85 30.45 6.62
CA VAL A 168 19.19 30.01 7.04
C VAL A 168 19.69 30.78 8.27
N PRO A 169 19.58 32.13 8.38
CA PRO A 169 19.95 32.84 9.61
C PRO A 169 19.17 32.39 10.85
N GLY A 170 17.96 31.86 10.65
CA GLY A 170 17.14 31.27 11.71
C GLY A 170 17.51 29.82 12.08
N ASN A 171 18.54 29.24 11.47
CA ASN A 171 18.90 27.82 11.59
C ASN A 171 17.74 26.86 11.22
N GLN A 172 16.94 27.22 10.22
CA GLN A 172 15.80 26.42 9.75
C GLN A 172 16.12 25.65 8.46
N CYS A 173 17.35 25.74 7.96
CA CYS A 173 17.77 25.06 6.74
C CYS A 173 19.20 24.55 6.90
N THR A 174 19.52 23.50 6.17
CA THR A 174 20.89 23.00 6.00
C THR A 174 21.74 24.02 5.23
N LEU A 175 23.05 24.05 5.47
CA LEU A 175 23.98 24.86 4.70
C LEU A 175 25.38 24.23 4.65
N THR A 176 25.89 24.07 3.44
CA THR A 176 27.28 23.67 3.17
C THR A 176 28.21 24.88 3.06
N ASN A 177 29.52 24.65 3.25
CA ASN A 177 30.54 25.64 2.88
C ASN A 177 30.58 25.82 1.35
N PRO A 178 31.13 26.93 0.82
CA PRO A 178 31.35 27.07 -0.61
C PRO A 178 32.35 26.02 -1.10
N GLU A 179 31.90 25.09 -1.93
CA GLU A 179 32.72 24.00 -2.45
C GLU A 179 32.26 23.56 -3.84
N VAL A 180 33.09 22.77 -4.53
CA VAL A 180 32.73 22.21 -5.84
C VAL A 180 31.89 20.95 -5.63
N GLY A 181 30.69 20.92 -6.19
CA GLY A 181 29.82 19.75 -6.13
C GLY A 181 29.23 19.46 -4.75
N PRO A 182 28.75 20.46 -3.97
CA PRO A 182 28.23 20.24 -2.62
C PRO A 182 27.05 19.27 -2.65
N TRP A 183 26.95 18.42 -1.64
CA TRP A 183 25.89 17.41 -1.55
C TRP A 183 25.33 17.30 -0.14
N TRP A 184 24.05 16.94 -0.08
CA TRP A 184 23.35 16.52 1.12
C TRP A 184 22.77 15.13 0.90
N GLN A 185 22.71 14.30 1.93
CA GLN A 185 22.25 12.93 1.85
C GLN A 185 21.55 12.47 3.13
N VAL A 186 20.47 11.72 2.97
CA VAL A 186 19.79 10.97 4.05
C VAL A 186 20.03 9.47 3.91
N ASP A 187 20.27 8.80 5.04
CA ASP A 187 20.20 7.34 5.19
C ASP A 187 18.81 6.98 5.69
N LEU A 188 17.99 6.35 4.86
CA LEU A 188 16.63 5.89 5.19
C LEU A 188 16.62 4.66 6.13
N GLU A 189 17.80 4.21 6.59
CA GLU A 189 18.09 3.09 7.49
C GLU A 189 17.80 1.70 6.92
N ARG A 190 16.90 1.62 5.93
CA ARG A 190 16.57 0.42 5.15
C ARG A 190 16.37 0.77 3.69
N ASN A 191 16.36 -0.25 2.84
CA ASN A 191 15.94 -0.08 1.45
C ASN A 191 14.44 0.26 1.41
N ASN A 192 14.10 1.36 0.74
CA ASN A 192 12.74 1.86 0.53
C ASN A 192 12.50 2.10 -0.97
N LEU A 193 11.24 2.06 -1.41
CA LEU A 193 10.85 2.33 -2.80
C LEU A 193 10.70 3.83 -3.06
N VAL A 194 11.79 4.55 -3.33
CA VAL A 194 11.75 5.99 -3.56
C VAL A 194 11.08 6.31 -4.89
N GLY A 195 9.89 6.92 -4.84
CA GLY A 195 9.14 7.35 -6.04
C GLY A 195 9.23 8.85 -6.29
N ARG A 196 9.27 9.64 -5.22
CA ARG A 196 9.27 11.10 -5.32
C ARG A 196 10.07 11.72 -4.20
N VAL A 197 10.80 12.78 -4.51
CA VAL A 197 11.53 13.60 -3.54
C VAL A 197 11.04 15.03 -3.64
N ARG A 198 10.57 15.60 -2.54
CA ARG A 198 10.17 17.01 -2.45
C ARG A 198 11.22 17.77 -1.67
N VAL A 199 11.64 18.91 -2.21
CA VAL A 199 12.71 19.75 -1.69
C VAL A 199 12.15 21.15 -1.45
N LEU A 200 12.10 21.57 -0.19
CA LEU A 200 11.78 22.93 0.20
C LEU A 200 13.05 23.79 0.11
N ASN A 201 13.02 24.77 -0.77
CA ASN A 201 14.13 25.69 -1.02
C ASN A 201 14.22 26.78 0.07
N ARG A 202 15.39 27.39 0.15
CA ARG A 202 15.66 28.57 0.99
C ARG A 202 14.79 29.76 0.58
N GLY A 203 14.24 30.46 1.55
CA GLY A 203 13.26 31.54 1.36
C GLY A 203 13.66 32.93 1.83
N ASP A 204 14.72 33.08 2.63
CA ASP A 204 15.17 34.40 3.11
C ASP A 204 16.05 35.16 2.10
N CYS A 205 16.76 34.44 1.24
CA CYS A 205 17.45 34.95 0.07
C CYS A 205 17.90 33.77 -0.79
N CYS A 206 18.46 34.07 -1.96
CA CYS A 206 19.43 33.17 -2.59
C CYS A 206 18.84 31.84 -3.10
N GLY A 207 17.51 31.73 -3.20
CA GLY A 207 16.81 30.53 -3.65
C GLY A 207 17.30 30.03 -5.02
N GLY A 208 17.66 30.95 -5.92
CA GLY A 208 18.18 30.63 -7.25
C GLY A 208 19.45 29.76 -7.28
N ARG A 209 20.20 29.66 -6.17
CA ARG A 209 21.40 28.79 -6.06
C ARG A 209 21.08 27.31 -6.28
N LEU A 210 19.86 26.88 -5.98
CA LEU A 210 19.44 25.50 -6.14
C LEU A 210 19.23 25.11 -7.62
N HIS A 211 19.26 26.05 -8.56
CA HIS A 211 19.19 25.75 -9.99
C HIS A 211 20.19 24.64 -10.40
N GLY A 212 19.77 23.66 -11.21
CA GLY A 212 20.65 22.61 -11.72
C GLY A 212 20.94 21.47 -10.75
N PHE A 213 20.26 21.39 -9.60
CA PHE A 213 20.44 20.26 -8.68
C PHE A 213 19.97 18.94 -9.29
N VAL A 214 20.59 17.85 -8.83
CA VAL A 214 20.17 16.49 -9.15
C VAL A 214 19.75 15.75 -7.89
N VAL A 215 18.76 14.88 -8.04
CA VAL A 215 18.42 13.87 -7.03
C VAL A 215 19.01 12.54 -7.49
N GLN A 216 19.73 11.88 -6.59
CA GLN A 216 20.34 10.58 -6.82
C GLN A 216 19.96 9.63 -5.70
N VAL A 217 19.85 8.36 -6.03
CA VAL A 217 19.48 7.30 -5.09
C VAL A 217 20.45 6.13 -5.18
N LYS A 218 20.65 5.44 -4.06
CA LYS A 218 21.54 4.28 -3.97
C LYS A 218 20.98 3.22 -3.04
N ARG A 219 20.94 1.98 -3.51
CA ARG A 219 20.56 0.79 -2.73
C ARG A 219 21.69 0.41 -1.77
N ASP A 220 21.34 -0.14 -0.61
CA ASP A 220 22.33 -0.75 0.27
C ASP A 220 23.12 -1.87 -0.44
N GLY A 221 24.43 -1.97 -0.16
CA GLY A 221 25.34 -2.90 -0.84
C GLY A 221 25.74 -2.53 -2.28
N GLN A 222 25.16 -1.49 -2.89
CA GLN A 222 25.58 -0.99 -4.20
C GLN A 222 26.57 0.19 -4.08
N THR A 223 27.42 0.34 -5.09
CA THR A 223 28.42 1.43 -5.18
C THR A 223 28.00 2.58 -6.09
N ILE A 224 27.06 2.33 -7.01
CA ILE A 224 26.66 3.27 -8.06
C ILE A 224 25.43 4.08 -7.63
N TRP A 225 25.50 5.40 -7.80
CA TRP A 225 24.36 6.30 -7.67
C TRP A 225 23.57 6.35 -8.98
N ARG A 226 22.25 6.24 -8.88
CA ARG A 226 21.34 6.37 -10.02
C ARG A 226 20.55 7.66 -9.90
N HIS A 227 20.29 8.35 -11.00
CA HIS A 227 19.45 9.55 -10.99
C HIS A 227 17.99 9.19 -10.74
N CYS A 228 17.34 9.92 -9.83
CA CYS A 228 15.89 9.95 -9.67
C CYS A 228 15.39 11.20 -10.40
N GLY A 229 14.69 10.98 -11.52
CA GLY A 229 14.20 12.06 -12.37
C GLY A 229 15.29 12.77 -13.17
N ALA A 230 14.88 13.78 -13.93
CA ALA A 230 15.79 14.65 -14.67
C ALA A 230 16.42 15.71 -13.73
N PRO A 231 17.63 16.21 -14.04
CA PRO A 231 18.19 17.39 -13.37
C PRO A 231 17.21 18.57 -13.41
N TYR A 232 17.10 19.32 -12.32
CA TYR A 232 16.20 20.47 -12.27
C TYR A 232 16.74 21.62 -13.14
N SER A 233 15.99 22.00 -14.16
CA SER A 233 16.45 22.94 -15.21
C SER A 233 15.99 24.38 -15.04
N GLU A 234 15.02 24.66 -14.18
CA GLU A 234 14.48 26.00 -13.98
C GLU A 234 15.27 26.77 -12.90
N THR A 235 15.07 28.10 -12.82
CA THR A 235 15.62 28.90 -11.72
C THR A 235 14.58 28.95 -10.60
N PRO A 236 14.84 28.37 -9.42
CA PRO A 236 13.82 28.24 -8.41
C PRO A 236 13.60 29.56 -7.64
N GLU A 237 12.35 29.81 -7.28
CA GLU A 237 11.96 30.96 -6.45
C GLU A 237 12.39 30.75 -4.98
N GLU A 238 12.44 31.84 -4.23
CA GLU A 238 12.69 31.82 -2.80
C GLU A 238 11.56 31.08 -2.08
N GLY A 239 11.91 30.07 -1.28
CA GLY A 239 10.95 29.26 -0.52
C GLY A 239 10.17 28.26 -1.37
N GLN A 240 10.47 28.13 -2.67
CA GLN A 240 9.77 27.21 -3.55
C GLN A 240 9.92 25.76 -3.09
N SER A 241 8.81 25.04 -3.03
CA SER A 241 8.81 23.58 -2.88
C SER A 241 8.89 22.91 -4.24
N ILE A 242 10.02 22.28 -4.54
CA ILE A 242 10.30 21.61 -5.81
C ILE A 242 10.06 20.11 -5.64
N THR A 243 9.30 19.52 -6.56
CA THR A 243 9.03 18.07 -6.54
C THR A 243 9.74 17.41 -7.69
N VAL A 244 10.57 16.41 -7.38
CA VAL A 244 11.27 15.55 -8.36
C VAL A 244 10.63 14.18 -8.34
N ASP A 245 10.04 13.80 -9.46
CA ASP A 245 9.47 12.47 -9.69
C ASP A 245 10.56 11.55 -10.26
N CYS A 246 10.74 10.37 -9.68
CA CYS A 246 11.72 9.39 -10.16
C CYS A 246 11.26 8.68 -11.45
N GLY A 247 10.00 8.88 -11.87
CA GLY A 247 9.36 8.22 -13.00
C GLY A 247 8.88 6.82 -12.64
N SER A 248 9.81 5.91 -12.36
CA SER A 248 9.51 4.59 -11.80
C SER A 248 10.15 4.45 -10.43
N PRO A 249 9.45 3.87 -9.42
CA PRO A 249 10.01 3.80 -8.08
C PRO A 249 11.30 3.00 -8.00
N MET A 250 12.26 3.57 -7.30
CA MET A 250 13.63 3.08 -7.23
C MET A 250 13.92 2.57 -5.83
N VAL A 251 14.32 1.31 -5.70
CA VAL A 251 14.75 0.78 -4.39
C VAL A 251 16.05 1.44 -3.98
N ALA A 252 16.02 2.17 -2.86
CA ALA A 252 17.16 2.89 -2.33
C ALA A 252 17.14 2.98 -0.81
N ARG A 253 18.33 2.93 -0.20
CA ARG A 253 18.53 3.28 1.21
C ARG A 253 19.03 4.71 1.35
N TYR A 254 19.79 5.20 0.38
CA TYR A 254 20.35 6.54 0.42
C TYR A 254 19.73 7.42 -0.65
N VAL A 255 19.31 8.62 -0.27
CA VAL A 255 18.88 9.69 -1.19
C VAL A 255 19.84 10.85 -1.04
N ARG A 256 20.36 11.35 -2.17
CA ARG A 256 21.32 12.44 -2.24
C ARG A 256 20.80 13.56 -3.13
N ILE A 257 20.95 14.79 -2.67
CA ILE A 257 20.74 16.00 -3.46
C ILE A 257 22.10 16.66 -3.66
N GLN A 258 22.44 16.98 -4.91
CA GLN A 258 23.76 17.51 -5.25
C GLN A 258 23.67 18.61 -6.32
N LEU A 259 24.58 19.60 -6.27
CA LEU A 259 24.80 20.59 -7.33
C LEU A 259 26.04 20.19 -8.16
N PRO A 260 25.91 19.36 -9.20
CA PRO A 260 27.06 18.76 -9.89
C PRO A 260 27.88 19.82 -10.63
N GLY A 261 29.20 19.79 -10.44
CA GLY A 261 30.15 20.65 -11.18
C GLY A 261 30.08 22.15 -10.85
N LYS A 262 29.23 22.57 -9.92
CA LYS A 262 29.10 23.97 -9.49
C LYS A 262 29.95 24.23 -8.25
N SER A 263 30.64 25.37 -8.23
CA SER A 263 31.30 25.92 -7.03
C SER A 263 30.32 26.83 -6.31
N GLU A 264 29.54 26.31 -5.37
CA GLU A 264 28.44 27.02 -4.73
C GLU A 264 28.16 26.43 -3.33
N ARG A 265 27.26 27.06 -2.58
CA ARG A 265 26.67 26.52 -1.35
C ARG A 265 25.35 25.81 -1.66
N LEU A 266 25.19 24.59 -1.18
CA LEU A 266 23.90 23.90 -1.11
C LEU A 266 23.18 24.28 0.19
N SER A 267 21.93 24.71 0.07
CA SER A 267 20.99 24.92 1.18
C SER A 267 19.64 24.26 0.89
N LEU A 268 19.17 23.42 1.81
CA LEU A 268 17.90 22.71 1.75
C LEU A 268 17.17 22.91 3.07
N CYS A 269 15.92 23.33 3.05
CA CYS A 269 15.17 23.62 4.26
C CYS A 269 14.36 22.43 4.77
N GLU A 270 13.77 21.67 3.85
CA GLU A 270 13.10 20.40 4.17
C GLU A 270 13.21 19.48 2.95
N VAL A 271 13.45 18.19 3.18
CA VAL A 271 13.56 17.16 2.16
C VAL A 271 12.67 16.00 2.56
N GLU A 272 11.58 15.85 1.82
CA GLU A 272 10.62 14.77 2.03
C GLU A 272 10.84 13.70 0.97
N VAL A 273 11.12 12.48 1.41
CA VAL A 273 11.29 11.32 0.52
C VAL A 273 10.04 10.48 0.63
N PHE A 274 9.30 10.41 -0.46
CA PHE A 274 8.07 9.66 -0.54
C PHE A 274 8.34 8.31 -1.15
N THR A 275 8.04 7.25 -0.39
CA THR A 275 8.05 5.91 -0.98
C THR A 275 6.85 5.77 -1.86
N ASP A 276 6.96 5.39 -3.13
CA ASP A 276 5.76 5.23 -3.93
C ASP A 276 4.91 4.05 -3.43
N MET A 277 3.99 4.36 -2.52
CA MET A 277 2.63 3.84 -2.46
C MET A 277 1.70 4.82 -3.18
N GLY A 278 2.23 5.56 -4.17
CA GLY A 278 1.52 6.49 -5.00
C GLY A 278 1.45 5.99 -6.44
N CYS A 279 0.50 6.53 -7.16
CA CYS A 279 0.31 6.20 -8.56
C CYS A 279 1.06 7.16 -9.47
N PRO A 280 1.51 6.70 -10.66
CA PRO A 280 2.12 7.59 -11.65
C PRO A 280 1.24 8.81 -11.93
N THR A 281 1.85 9.90 -12.38
CA THR A 281 1.12 11.15 -12.64
C THR A 281 -0.14 10.93 -13.49
N GLY A 282 -1.29 11.37 -12.96
CA GLY A 282 -2.61 11.22 -13.58
C GLY A 282 -3.34 9.91 -13.25
N TYR A 283 -2.75 9.01 -12.47
CA TYR A 283 -3.40 7.85 -11.90
C TYR A 283 -3.87 8.12 -10.46
N ILE A 284 -4.97 7.49 -10.06
CA ILE A 284 -5.60 7.58 -8.74
C ILE A 284 -5.50 6.21 -8.06
N VAL A 285 -5.00 6.18 -6.82
CA VAL A 285 -4.88 4.96 -6.03
C VAL A 285 -6.22 4.51 -5.48
N HIS A 286 -6.52 3.22 -5.58
CA HIS A 286 -7.66 2.58 -4.92
C HIS A 286 -7.34 1.11 -4.62
N GLY A 287 -7.36 0.72 -3.35
CA GLY A 287 -7.08 -0.67 -2.94
C GLY A 287 -5.71 -1.18 -3.38
N GLY A 288 -4.66 -0.36 -3.29
CA GLY A 288 -3.29 -0.76 -3.66
C GLY A 288 -3.03 -0.89 -5.17
N VAL A 289 -3.95 -0.41 -6.01
CA VAL A 289 -3.82 -0.39 -7.48
C VAL A 289 -4.08 1.01 -7.98
N CYS A 290 -3.41 1.39 -9.06
CA CYS A 290 -3.46 2.71 -9.64
C CYS A 290 -4.36 2.73 -10.87
N TYR A 291 -5.32 3.65 -10.96
CA TYR A 291 -6.27 3.71 -12.06
C TYR A 291 -6.28 5.06 -12.76
N LYS A 292 -6.39 5.06 -14.09
CA LYS A 292 -6.50 6.28 -14.89
C LYS A 292 -7.54 6.12 -16.02
N PRO A 293 -8.58 6.95 -16.05
CA PRO A 293 -9.51 7.01 -17.17
C PRO A 293 -8.91 7.83 -18.32
N TYR A 294 -8.98 7.29 -19.53
CA TYR A 294 -8.53 7.96 -20.74
C TYR A 294 -9.72 8.51 -21.52
N ASN A 295 -9.73 9.82 -21.75
CA ASN A 295 -10.81 10.52 -22.45
C ASN A 295 -10.69 10.47 -23.98
N ILE A 296 -10.17 9.37 -24.54
CA ILE A 296 -9.93 9.21 -25.98
C ILE A 296 -10.49 7.85 -26.40
N PRO A 297 -11.50 7.78 -27.29
CA PRO A 297 -12.01 6.51 -27.77
C PRO A 297 -10.96 5.76 -28.61
N LYS A 298 -10.80 4.47 -28.34
CA LYS A 298 -9.87 3.55 -29.02
C LYS A 298 -10.49 2.17 -29.17
N THR A 299 -10.00 1.36 -30.10
CA THR A 299 -10.33 -0.08 -30.11
C THR A 299 -9.78 -0.74 -28.84
N ARG A 300 -10.28 -1.93 -28.48
CA ARG A 300 -9.78 -2.62 -27.27
C ARG A 300 -8.28 -2.87 -27.35
N GLN A 301 -7.76 -3.28 -28.51
CA GLN A 301 -6.34 -3.57 -28.67
C GLN A 301 -5.46 -2.32 -28.55
N GLU A 302 -5.89 -1.20 -29.12
CA GLU A 302 -5.20 0.09 -28.99
C GLU A 302 -5.24 0.62 -27.55
N ALA A 303 -6.37 0.45 -26.85
CA ALA A 303 -6.52 0.82 -25.45
C ALA A 303 -5.58 -0.01 -24.55
N LEU A 304 -5.56 -1.34 -24.74
CA LEU A 304 -4.63 -2.23 -24.04
C LEU A 304 -3.18 -1.83 -24.28
N THR A 305 -2.81 -1.52 -25.53
CA THR A 305 -1.46 -1.08 -25.89
C THR A 305 -1.10 0.24 -25.18
N THR A 306 -2.06 1.15 -25.04
CA THR A 306 -1.87 2.40 -24.29
C THR A 306 -1.63 2.12 -22.81
N CYS A 307 -2.41 1.23 -22.19
CA CYS A 307 -2.19 0.85 -20.80
C CYS A 307 -0.85 0.12 -20.58
N GLN A 308 -0.42 -0.70 -21.54
CA GLN A 308 0.88 -1.37 -21.50
C GLN A 308 2.06 -0.38 -21.61
N GLN A 309 1.92 0.68 -22.42
CA GLN A 309 2.92 1.75 -22.50
C GLN A 309 3.07 2.51 -21.18
N ASP A 310 1.99 2.62 -20.41
CA ASP A 310 2.00 3.17 -19.06
C ASP A 310 2.54 2.20 -17.99
N GLY A 311 2.90 0.97 -18.38
CA GLY A 311 3.39 -0.07 -17.45
C GLY A 311 2.29 -0.86 -16.76
N GLY A 312 1.07 -0.87 -17.31
CA GLY A 312 -0.10 -1.53 -16.74
C GLY A 312 -0.91 -2.34 -17.76
N THR A 313 -2.21 -2.48 -17.48
CA THR A 313 -3.18 -3.18 -18.33
C THR A 313 -4.57 -2.51 -18.22
N LEU A 314 -5.58 -3.01 -18.92
CA LEU A 314 -6.96 -2.54 -18.75
C LEU A 314 -7.47 -2.87 -17.34
N ALA A 315 -8.28 -2.00 -16.74
CA ALA A 315 -8.75 -2.14 -15.37
C ALA A 315 -9.62 -3.39 -15.18
N MET A 316 -9.42 -4.14 -14.10
CA MET A 316 -10.06 -5.42 -13.81
C MET A 316 -10.89 -5.33 -12.52
N PRO A 317 -12.15 -4.84 -12.56
CA PRO A 317 -12.99 -4.67 -11.37
C PRO A 317 -13.50 -5.99 -10.81
N ARG A 318 -12.63 -6.73 -10.11
CA ARG A 318 -12.93 -8.06 -9.52
C ARG A 318 -13.78 -8.03 -8.25
N HIS A 319 -14.06 -6.84 -7.72
CA HIS A 319 -14.82 -6.67 -6.49
C HIS A 319 -15.77 -5.47 -6.63
N ARG A 320 -16.88 -5.52 -5.88
CA ARG A 320 -17.91 -4.47 -5.87
C ARG A 320 -17.35 -3.08 -5.55
N HIS A 321 -16.42 -2.97 -4.59
CA HIS A 321 -15.84 -1.68 -4.21
C HIS A 321 -14.96 -1.10 -5.34
N THR A 322 -14.13 -1.92 -5.99
CA THR A 322 -13.34 -1.50 -7.16
C THR A 322 -14.26 -1.09 -8.31
N ASN A 323 -15.29 -1.88 -8.61
CA ASN A 323 -16.24 -1.55 -9.67
C ASN A 323 -16.96 -0.21 -9.43
N MET A 324 -17.39 0.04 -8.19
CA MET A 324 -18.03 1.30 -7.81
C MET A 324 -17.07 2.49 -7.89
N PHE A 325 -15.80 2.31 -7.51
CA PHE A 325 -14.76 3.30 -7.67
C PHE A 325 -14.50 3.62 -9.16
N LEU A 326 -14.33 2.60 -10.01
CA LEU A 326 -14.13 2.80 -11.46
C LEU A 326 -15.33 3.51 -12.10
N ARG A 327 -16.56 3.21 -11.67
CA ARG A 327 -17.76 3.93 -12.11
C ARG A 327 -17.67 5.41 -11.75
N LYS A 328 -17.35 5.76 -10.50
CA LYS A 328 -17.19 7.17 -10.07
C LYS A 328 -16.12 7.86 -10.90
N LEU A 329 -14.99 7.18 -11.13
CA LEU A 329 -13.86 7.67 -11.91
C LEU A 329 -14.22 7.91 -13.39
N ALA A 330 -14.98 7.00 -14.00
CA ALA A 330 -15.49 7.16 -15.37
C ALA A 330 -16.44 8.35 -15.50
N VAL A 331 -17.39 8.48 -14.56
CA VAL A 331 -18.40 9.55 -14.55
C VAL A 331 -17.78 10.93 -14.36
N LEU A 332 -16.66 11.04 -13.62
CA LEU A 332 -15.90 12.29 -13.49
C LEU A 332 -15.32 12.79 -14.81
N VAL A 333 -15.06 11.89 -15.77
CA VAL A 333 -14.50 12.24 -17.09
C VAL A 333 -15.59 12.43 -18.12
N ASP A 334 -16.52 11.48 -18.21
CA ASP A 334 -17.69 11.53 -19.09
C ASP A 334 -18.76 10.57 -18.58
N ILE A 335 -19.92 11.13 -18.22
CA ILE A 335 -21.05 10.42 -17.64
C ILE A 335 -21.79 9.49 -18.62
N VAL A 336 -21.61 9.65 -19.94
CA VAL A 336 -22.39 8.89 -20.94
C VAL A 336 -21.55 7.79 -21.60
N SER A 337 -20.26 8.05 -21.80
CA SER A 337 -19.38 7.15 -22.55
C SER A 337 -19.15 5.80 -21.84
N PRO A 338 -19.12 4.68 -22.58
CA PRO A 338 -18.63 3.40 -22.06
C PRO A 338 -17.09 3.38 -21.98
N TYR A 339 -16.56 2.59 -21.05
CA TYR A 339 -15.12 2.46 -20.84
C TYR A 339 -14.67 1.00 -20.94
N TRP A 340 -13.71 0.67 -21.81
CA TRP A 340 -13.06 -0.64 -21.84
C TRP A 340 -12.48 -0.99 -20.47
N ILE A 341 -12.75 -2.23 -20.06
CA ILE A 341 -12.17 -2.91 -18.90
C ILE A 341 -11.50 -4.20 -19.35
N GLY A 342 -10.64 -4.77 -18.51
CA GLY A 342 -9.80 -5.92 -18.83
C GLY A 342 -10.50 -7.28 -18.80
N LEU A 343 -11.82 -7.32 -18.98
CA LEU A 343 -12.57 -8.57 -19.13
C LEU A 343 -12.78 -8.85 -20.62
N PHE A 344 -12.42 -10.05 -21.06
CA PHE A 344 -12.56 -10.47 -22.46
C PHE A 344 -12.88 -11.97 -22.56
N LYS A 345 -13.35 -12.40 -23.72
CA LYS A 345 -13.68 -13.80 -24.03
C LYS A 345 -12.67 -14.35 -25.03
N GLU A 346 -11.99 -15.43 -24.68
CA GLU A 346 -11.05 -16.14 -25.53
C GLU A 346 -11.38 -17.63 -25.52
N ASN A 347 -11.38 -18.27 -26.70
CA ASN A 347 -11.76 -19.68 -26.85
C ASN A 347 -13.12 -20.05 -26.21
N GLY A 348 -14.07 -19.11 -26.23
CA GLY A 348 -15.41 -19.30 -25.68
C GLY A 348 -15.54 -19.10 -24.16
N ALA A 349 -14.45 -18.78 -23.46
CA ALA A 349 -14.45 -18.56 -22.01
C ALA A 349 -14.08 -17.11 -21.65
N TRP A 350 -14.74 -16.55 -20.63
CA TRP A 350 -14.44 -15.22 -20.11
C TRP A 350 -13.26 -15.24 -19.13
N GLY A 351 -12.31 -14.34 -19.33
CA GLY A 351 -11.10 -14.20 -18.52
C GLY A 351 -10.61 -12.76 -18.45
N TRP A 352 -9.69 -12.52 -17.52
CA TRP A 352 -9.10 -11.22 -17.28
C TRP A 352 -7.73 -11.07 -17.96
N GLU A 353 -7.27 -9.84 -18.18
CA GLU A 353 -5.97 -9.55 -18.84
C GLU A 353 -4.74 -10.22 -18.18
N ASP A 354 -4.79 -10.57 -16.90
CA ASP A 354 -3.71 -11.27 -16.21
C ASP A 354 -3.77 -12.81 -16.34
N GLY A 355 -4.73 -13.33 -17.12
CA GLY A 355 -4.95 -14.75 -17.38
C GLY A 355 -5.82 -15.47 -16.35
N ASN A 356 -6.31 -14.81 -15.30
CA ASN A 356 -7.26 -15.46 -14.37
C ASN A 356 -8.65 -15.56 -15.02
N PRO A 357 -9.36 -16.70 -14.84
CA PRO A 357 -10.73 -16.84 -15.36
C PRO A 357 -11.70 -15.90 -14.63
N LEU A 358 -12.86 -15.65 -15.25
CA LEU A 358 -13.96 -14.96 -14.58
C LEU A 358 -14.57 -15.86 -13.49
N CYS A 359 -14.32 -15.53 -12.22
CA CYS A 359 -14.91 -16.20 -11.08
C CYS A 359 -15.35 -15.20 -10.00
N GLY A 360 -16.45 -15.48 -9.30
CA GLY A 360 -16.94 -14.64 -8.20
C GLY A 360 -17.77 -13.44 -8.65
N TYR A 361 -17.34 -12.22 -8.30
CA TYR A 361 -18.09 -10.99 -8.54
C TYR A 361 -18.32 -10.76 -10.04
N GLN A 362 -19.57 -10.53 -10.41
CA GLN A 362 -19.99 -10.23 -11.77
C GLN A 362 -21.04 -9.12 -11.75
N GLN A 363 -20.89 -8.14 -12.62
CA GLN A 363 -21.79 -6.98 -12.69
C GLN A 363 -22.36 -6.79 -14.09
N TRP A 364 -22.68 -7.88 -14.80
CA TRP A 364 -23.34 -7.81 -16.09
C TRP A 364 -24.65 -7.00 -16.03
N GLY A 365 -24.84 -6.14 -17.02
CA GLY A 365 -26.11 -5.45 -17.21
C GLY A 365 -27.21 -6.43 -17.66
N ALA A 366 -28.47 -6.02 -17.52
CA ALA A 366 -29.60 -6.83 -17.98
C ALA A 366 -29.46 -7.15 -19.48
N GLY A 367 -29.48 -8.45 -19.82
CA GLY A 367 -29.32 -8.94 -21.19
C GLY A 367 -27.86 -9.20 -21.62
N TYR A 368 -26.89 -9.06 -20.71
CA TYR A 368 -25.47 -9.34 -20.95
C TYR A 368 -24.95 -10.49 -20.06
N PRO A 369 -23.88 -11.20 -20.47
CA PRO A 369 -23.25 -11.12 -21.79
C PRO A 369 -24.24 -11.51 -22.90
N SER A 370 -24.14 -10.85 -24.04
CA SER A 370 -25.08 -11.02 -25.15
C SER A 370 -24.93 -12.41 -25.77
N THR A 371 -25.95 -12.85 -26.52
CA THR A 371 -25.89 -14.08 -27.31
C THR A 371 -25.09 -13.91 -28.62
N THR A 372 -24.66 -12.69 -28.94
CA THR A 372 -23.81 -12.43 -30.11
C THR A 372 -22.35 -12.73 -29.79
N ASP A 373 -21.52 -13.01 -30.81
CA ASP A 373 -20.11 -13.36 -30.62
C ASP A 373 -19.21 -12.15 -30.33
N ASN A 374 -19.61 -11.35 -29.34
CA ASN A 374 -18.82 -10.27 -28.79
C ASN A 374 -17.85 -10.82 -27.75
N ASN A 375 -16.61 -10.31 -27.78
CA ASN A 375 -15.49 -10.87 -27.01
C ASN A 375 -14.84 -9.86 -26.05
N CYS A 376 -15.28 -8.60 -26.01
CA CYS A 376 -14.65 -7.56 -25.18
C CYS A 376 -15.68 -6.86 -24.30
N THR A 377 -15.28 -6.37 -23.12
CA THR A 377 -16.22 -5.80 -22.14
C THR A 377 -15.98 -4.32 -21.85
N VAL A 378 -17.05 -3.56 -21.75
CA VAL A 378 -17.06 -2.17 -21.25
C VAL A 378 -17.81 -2.03 -19.93
N LEU A 379 -17.35 -1.08 -19.10
CA LEU A 379 -18.06 -0.53 -17.95
C LEU A 379 -18.99 0.60 -18.39
N ARG A 380 -20.24 0.56 -17.94
CA ARG A 380 -21.28 1.56 -18.21
C ARG A 380 -21.43 2.57 -17.06
N PHE A 381 -22.13 3.67 -17.31
CA PHE A 381 -22.36 4.77 -16.36
C PHE A 381 -23.11 4.35 -15.08
N ASP A 382 -23.95 3.32 -15.18
CA ASP A 382 -24.67 2.71 -14.05
C ASP A 382 -23.81 1.73 -13.25
N GLY A 383 -22.57 1.48 -13.68
CA GLY A 383 -21.64 0.53 -13.09
C GLY A 383 -21.81 -0.90 -13.59
N SER A 384 -22.73 -1.16 -14.54
CA SER A 384 -22.91 -2.47 -15.14
C SER A 384 -21.93 -2.74 -16.29
N TRP A 385 -21.71 -4.02 -16.59
CA TRP A 385 -20.84 -4.49 -17.67
C TRP A 385 -21.65 -4.85 -18.91
N GLN A 386 -21.08 -4.60 -20.07
CA GLN A 386 -21.67 -4.93 -21.36
C GLN A 386 -20.58 -5.46 -22.29
N ASP A 387 -20.83 -6.59 -22.96
CA ASP A 387 -19.97 -7.09 -24.03
C ASP A 387 -20.23 -6.37 -25.35
N LEU A 388 -19.16 -6.11 -26.08
CA LEU A 388 -19.13 -5.42 -27.37
C LEU A 388 -18.10 -6.07 -28.30
N SER A 389 -18.23 -5.78 -29.60
CA SER A 389 -17.20 -6.10 -30.58
C SER A 389 -15.90 -5.36 -30.24
N CYS A 390 -14.79 -6.08 -30.21
CA CYS A 390 -13.45 -5.55 -29.87
C CYS A 390 -12.96 -4.46 -30.84
N GLU A 391 -13.52 -4.42 -32.06
CA GLU A 391 -13.24 -3.44 -33.10
C GLU A 391 -14.00 -2.12 -32.91
N THR A 392 -14.97 -2.09 -31.99
CA THR A 392 -15.66 -0.85 -31.63
C THR A 392 -14.71 0.08 -30.90
N THR A 393 -14.87 1.40 -31.02
CA THR A 393 -14.10 2.34 -30.22
C THR A 393 -14.86 2.72 -28.94
N ALA A 394 -14.19 2.66 -27.79
CA ALA A 394 -14.71 3.19 -26.52
C ALA A 394 -13.57 3.88 -25.76
N LYS A 395 -13.93 4.71 -24.77
CA LYS A 395 -12.94 5.21 -23.81
C LYS A 395 -12.43 4.04 -22.97
N PHE A 396 -11.43 4.22 -22.12
CA PHE A 396 -10.86 3.09 -21.40
C PHE A 396 -10.28 3.52 -20.06
N ILE A 397 -10.18 2.57 -19.13
CA ILE A 397 -9.53 2.79 -17.84
C ILE A 397 -8.33 1.85 -17.77
N CYS A 398 -7.15 2.42 -17.57
CA CYS A 398 -5.95 1.64 -17.29
C CYS A 398 -5.84 1.37 -15.79
N GLN A 399 -5.31 0.21 -15.43
CA GLN A 399 -4.77 -0.07 -14.13
C GLN A 399 -3.26 -0.33 -14.20
N ILE A 400 -2.51 0.22 -13.26
CA ILE A 400 -1.10 -0.11 -13.02
C ILE A 400 -1.04 -0.73 -11.64
N GLN A 401 -0.30 -1.83 -11.52
CA GLN A 401 0.00 -2.37 -10.20
C GLN A 401 0.78 -1.30 -9.44
N ALA A 402 0.29 -0.86 -8.26
CA ALA A 402 1.11 0.02 -7.44
C ALA A 402 2.45 -0.72 -7.24
N PRO A 403 3.59 -0.08 -7.51
CA PRO A 403 4.89 -0.72 -7.45
C PRO A 403 5.18 -1.11 -5.99
N VAL A 404 4.66 -2.25 -5.58
CA VAL A 404 4.91 -2.87 -4.29
C VAL A 404 6.06 -3.84 -4.52
N ASP A 405 7.19 -3.57 -3.91
CA ASP A 405 8.26 -4.56 -3.79
C ASP A 405 7.72 -5.65 -2.90
N LEU A 406 7.38 -6.78 -3.51
CA LEU A 406 6.80 -7.93 -2.84
C LEU A 406 7.68 -8.39 -1.66
N ALA A 407 9.01 -8.20 -1.73
CA ALA A 407 9.91 -8.49 -0.62
C ALA A 407 9.66 -7.60 0.62
N THR A 408 9.35 -6.32 0.43
CA THR A 408 9.08 -5.38 1.54
C THR A 408 7.78 -5.66 2.27
N VAL A 409 6.82 -6.31 1.61
CA VAL A 409 5.57 -6.78 2.21
C VAL A 409 5.63 -8.29 2.55
N GLY A 410 6.82 -8.88 2.60
CA GLY A 410 7.08 -10.21 3.13
C GLY A 410 6.91 -11.38 2.15
N TYR A 411 6.74 -11.12 0.86
CA TYR A 411 6.77 -12.17 -0.16
C TYR A 411 8.20 -12.52 -0.57
N GLN A 412 8.43 -13.79 -0.85
CA GLN A 412 9.72 -14.32 -1.26
C GLN A 412 9.61 -14.93 -2.64
N GLN A 413 10.54 -14.57 -3.53
CA GLN A 413 10.56 -15.08 -4.89
C GLN A 413 11.01 -16.55 -4.92
N HIS A 414 10.32 -17.36 -5.72
CA HIS A 414 10.71 -18.72 -6.06
C HIS A 414 10.21 -19.06 -7.46
N GLY A 415 11.14 -19.30 -8.39
CA GLY A 415 10.81 -19.40 -9.81
C GLY A 415 10.24 -18.08 -10.36
N GLU A 416 9.14 -18.18 -11.10
CA GLU A 416 8.40 -17.04 -11.67
C GLU A 416 7.32 -16.48 -10.71
N ALA A 417 7.19 -17.08 -9.52
CA ALA A 417 6.20 -16.69 -8.53
C ALA A 417 6.82 -16.12 -7.24
N PHE A 418 5.99 -15.43 -6.48
CA PHE A 418 6.30 -14.86 -5.18
C PHE A 418 5.32 -15.42 -4.15
N PHE A 419 5.83 -15.86 -2.99
CA PHE A 419 5.00 -16.49 -1.96
C PHE A 419 5.15 -15.80 -0.61
N ARG A 420 4.04 -15.69 0.12
CA ARG A 420 4.02 -15.21 1.51
C ARG A 420 3.11 -16.08 2.36
N VAL A 421 3.63 -16.57 3.48
CA VAL A 421 2.80 -17.22 4.50
C VAL A 421 2.32 -16.16 5.48
N SER A 422 1.00 -16.08 5.66
CA SER A 422 0.41 -15.21 6.66
C SER A 422 0.53 -15.83 8.05
N ARG A 423 1.11 -15.07 8.99
CA ARG A 423 1.10 -15.40 10.42
C ARG A 423 -0.24 -15.13 11.09
N ARG A 424 -1.21 -14.51 10.38
CA ARG A 424 -2.57 -14.30 10.88
C ARG A 424 -3.49 -15.38 10.34
N LYS A 425 -4.42 -15.85 11.19
CA LYS A 425 -5.44 -16.80 10.81
C LYS A 425 -6.65 -16.08 10.24
N LYS A 426 -7.28 -16.67 9.22
CA LYS A 426 -8.48 -16.16 8.55
C LYS A 426 -9.33 -17.33 8.06
N SER A 427 -10.62 -17.10 7.87
CA SER A 427 -11.48 -18.02 7.12
C SER A 427 -10.99 -18.15 5.67
N PHE A 428 -11.47 -19.16 4.94
CA PHE A 428 -11.00 -19.39 3.57
C PHE A 428 -11.31 -18.19 2.66
N ASP A 429 -12.56 -17.72 2.65
CA ASP A 429 -12.98 -16.63 1.76
C ASP A 429 -12.27 -15.31 2.13
N GLU A 430 -12.03 -15.06 3.41
CA GLU A 430 -11.21 -13.92 3.85
C GLU A 430 -9.75 -14.05 3.42
N SER A 431 -9.19 -15.27 3.43
CA SER A 431 -7.82 -15.53 2.98
C SER A 431 -7.68 -15.32 1.47
N VAL A 432 -8.69 -15.71 0.69
CA VAL A 432 -8.78 -15.41 -0.75
C VAL A 432 -8.78 -13.91 -0.97
N ALA A 433 -9.63 -13.17 -0.26
CA ALA A 433 -9.69 -11.71 -0.35
C ALA A 433 -8.36 -11.06 0.05
N ALA A 434 -7.73 -11.53 1.13
CA ALA A 434 -6.45 -11.01 1.60
C ALA A 434 -5.29 -11.25 0.61
N CYS A 435 -5.26 -12.41 -0.05
CA CYS A 435 -4.26 -12.65 -1.10
C CYS A 435 -4.56 -11.88 -2.39
N GLY A 436 -5.83 -11.59 -2.67
CA GLY A 436 -6.25 -10.76 -3.80
C GLY A 436 -6.02 -9.25 -3.63
N GLN A 437 -5.61 -8.80 -2.43
CA GLN A 437 -5.34 -7.38 -2.13
C GLN A 437 -4.24 -6.79 -3.02
N PHE A 438 -3.26 -7.60 -3.42
CA PHE A 438 -2.25 -7.21 -4.39
C PHE A 438 -2.67 -7.76 -5.76
N GLY A 439 -2.82 -6.90 -6.77
CA GLY A 439 -3.16 -7.35 -8.12
C GLY A 439 -2.23 -8.47 -8.62
N GLY A 440 -2.84 -9.54 -9.14
CA GLY A 440 -2.15 -10.79 -9.51
C GLY A 440 -1.98 -11.81 -8.37
N GLY A 441 -2.41 -11.47 -7.14
CA GLY A 441 -2.33 -12.33 -5.96
C GLY A 441 -3.52 -13.26 -5.77
N ARG A 442 -3.25 -14.45 -5.25
CA ARG A 442 -4.22 -15.52 -4.95
C ARG A 442 -3.70 -16.43 -3.84
N LEU A 443 -4.56 -17.28 -3.28
CA LEU A 443 -4.05 -18.38 -2.43
C LEU A 443 -3.13 -19.27 -3.26
N ALA A 444 -2.03 -19.75 -2.66
CA ALA A 444 -1.01 -20.53 -3.34
C ALA A 444 -1.57 -21.82 -3.95
N GLN A 445 -1.15 -22.13 -5.17
CA GLN A 445 -1.65 -23.24 -5.96
C GLN A 445 -0.47 -24.18 -6.29
N PRO A 446 -0.16 -25.14 -5.41
CA PRO A 446 0.96 -26.05 -5.62
C PRO A 446 0.67 -27.06 -6.74
N GLN A 447 0.85 -26.62 -7.99
CA GLN A 447 0.61 -27.42 -9.21
C GLN A 447 1.77 -28.38 -9.54
N THR A 448 2.89 -28.31 -8.81
CA THR A 448 4.06 -29.19 -8.98
C THR A 448 4.61 -29.62 -7.63
N LYS A 449 5.37 -30.73 -7.61
CA LYS A 449 6.09 -31.19 -6.41
C LYS A 449 7.05 -30.12 -5.87
N GLU A 450 7.74 -29.42 -6.75
CA GLU A 450 8.66 -28.34 -6.39
C GLU A 450 7.96 -27.20 -5.64
N ILE A 451 6.84 -26.71 -6.18
CA ILE A 451 6.06 -25.65 -5.52
C ILE A 451 5.47 -26.14 -4.20
N ASN A 452 4.98 -27.39 -4.16
CA ASN A 452 4.44 -27.97 -2.93
C ASN A 452 5.49 -28.06 -1.81
N ASP A 453 6.69 -28.55 -2.13
CA ASP A 453 7.79 -28.66 -1.18
C ASP A 453 8.26 -27.28 -0.70
N TYR A 454 8.30 -26.29 -1.61
CA TYR A 454 8.64 -24.92 -1.26
C TYR A 454 7.59 -24.28 -0.32
N VAL A 455 6.30 -24.39 -0.66
CA VAL A 455 5.20 -23.89 0.17
C VAL A 455 5.20 -24.57 1.55
N LYS A 456 5.39 -25.89 1.60
CA LYS A 456 5.57 -26.65 2.85
C LYS A 456 6.71 -26.07 3.69
N GLY A 457 7.89 -25.86 3.08
CA GLY A 457 9.04 -25.27 3.77
C GLY A 457 8.70 -23.91 4.39
N LYS A 458 8.01 -23.03 3.63
CA LYS A 458 7.59 -21.72 4.12
C LYS A 458 6.56 -21.79 5.24
N ILE A 459 5.64 -22.75 5.18
CA ILE A 459 4.68 -23.00 6.27
C ILE A 459 5.45 -23.41 7.53
N GLY A 460 6.41 -24.33 7.42
CA GLY A 460 7.24 -24.75 8.55
C GLY A 460 8.08 -23.62 9.17
N GLU A 461 8.52 -22.65 8.36
CA GLU A 461 9.27 -21.48 8.85
C GLU A 461 8.39 -20.42 9.54
N SER A 462 7.09 -20.36 9.20
CA SER A 462 6.25 -19.17 9.49
C SER A 462 4.90 -19.45 10.14
N SER A 463 4.39 -20.68 10.09
CA SER A 463 3.13 -21.10 10.72
C SER A 463 3.44 -21.88 12.00
N PRO A 464 3.09 -21.37 13.20
CA PRO A 464 3.31 -22.08 14.47
C PRO A 464 2.63 -23.46 14.53
N ASP A 465 1.47 -23.58 13.87
CA ASP A 465 0.68 -24.81 13.85
C ASP A 465 1.15 -25.80 12.76
N GLY A 466 2.08 -25.37 11.89
CA GLY A 466 2.57 -26.17 10.76
C GLY A 466 1.54 -26.41 9.66
N ILE A 467 0.41 -25.69 9.68
CA ILE A 467 -0.66 -25.82 8.68
C ILE A 467 -0.97 -24.48 8.02
N ALA A 468 -1.45 -24.47 6.77
CA ALA A 468 -1.96 -23.28 6.11
C ALA A 468 -2.93 -23.56 4.95
N ARG A 469 -3.89 -22.67 4.71
CA ARG A 469 -4.81 -22.68 3.56
C ARG A 469 -4.05 -22.50 2.25
N ILE A 470 -4.46 -23.26 1.25
CA ILE A 470 -4.00 -23.19 -0.14
C ILE A 470 -5.19 -23.09 -1.10
N GLY A 471 -4.95 -22.63 -2.32
CA GLY A 471 -5.97 -22.22 -3.28
C GLY A 471 -6.61 -23.37 -4.06
N ILE A 472 -7.20 -24.32 -3.36
CA ILE A 472 -7.95 -25.46 -3.94
C ILE A 472 -9.36 -25.48 -3.34
N LYS A 473 -10.39 -25.57 -4.19
CA LYS A 473 -11.80 -25.61 -3.78
C LYS A 473 -12.58 -26.63 -4.62
N LEU A 474 -13.60 -27.24 -4.02
CA LEU A 474 -14.51 -28.16 -4.71
C LEU A 474 -15.41 -27.41 -5.71
N VAL A 475 -15.51 -27.89 -6.94
CA VAL A 475 -16.44 -27.36 -7.94
C VAL A 475 -17.82 -27.97 -7.72
N THR A 476 -18.83 -27.11 -7.53
CA THR A 476 -20.14 -27.45 -6.95
C THR A 476 -21.08 -28.30 -7.82
N THR A 477 -20.64 -28.85 -8.95
CA THR A 477 -21.51 -29.60 -9.87
C THR A 477 -21.00 -30.97 -10.32
N GLU A 478 -19.72 -31.32 -10.11
CA GLU A 478 -19.15 -32.58 -10.64
C GLU A 478 -18.31 -33.41 -9.63
N GLU A 479 -18.35 -33.10 -8.33
CA GLU A 479 -17.49 -33.74 -7.31
C GLU A 479 -15.97 -33.64 -7.59
N SER A 480 -15.55 -32.79 -8.52
CA SER A 480 -14.15 -32.57 -8.88
C SER A 480 -13.57 -31.35 -8.17
N TRP A 481 -12.33 -31.48 -7.69
CA TRP A 481 -11.56 -30.40 -7.09
C TRP A 481 -10.88 -29.59 -8.17
N SER A 482 -10.79 -28.27 -8.00
CA SER A 482 -9.99 -27.41 -8.87
C SER A 482 -9.19 -26.39 -8.07
N PHE A 483 -8.06 -25.96 -8.63
CA PHE A 483 -7.40 -24.76 -8.20
C PHE A 483 -8.31 -23.53 -8.47
N LEU A 484 -8.07 -22.42 -7.75
CA LEU A 484 -8.88 -21.20 -7.91
C LEU A 484 -8.69 -20.53 -9.30
N ASP A 485 -7.70 -20.92 -10.08
CA ASP A 485 -7.49 -20.47 -11.45
C ASP A 485 -8.25 -21.31 -12.50
N GLY A 486 -9.07 -22.27 -12.05
CA GLY A 486 -9.83 -23.16 -12.92
C GLY A 486 -9.04 -24.39 -13.40
N THR A 487 -7.75 -24.50 -13.06
CA THR A 487 -6.97 -25.70 -13.35
C THR A 487 -7.55 -26.88 -12.55
N PRO A 488 -7.82 -28.05 -13.18
CA PRO A 488 -8.29 -29.23 -12.46
C PRO A 488 -7.34 -29.61 -11.33
N GLY A 489 -7.85 -29.95 -10.15
CA GLY A 489 -7.06 -30.40 -9.01
C GLY A 489 -6.38 -31.75 -9.26
N ASP A 490 -6.94 -32.53 -10.19
CA ASP A 490 -6.32 -33.71 -10.81
C ASP A 490 -5.40 -33.32 -11.99
N THR A 491 -4.53 -32.31 -11.78
CA THR A 491 -3.36 -32.15 -12.64
C THR A 491 -2.43 -33.37 -12.50
N SER A 492 -1.35 -33.43 -13.30
CA SER A 492 -0.29 -34.43 -13.15
C SER A 492 0.35 -34.52 -11.76
N TYR A 493 0.00 -33.63 -10.83
CA TYR A 493 0.47 -33.61 -9.47
C TYR A 493 -0.68 -33.35 -8.47
N SER A 494 -0.86 -34.28 -7.53
CA SER A 494 -1.68 -34.08 -6.34
C SER A 494 -0.94 -34.60 -5.10
N ASN A 495 -1.16 -33.97 -3.95
CA ASN A 495 -0.51 -34.35 -2.70
C ASN A 495 -1.52 -34.50 -1.56
N TRP A 496 -2.68 -35.10 -1.84
CA TRP A 496 -3.70 -35.42 -0.84
C TRP A 496 -3.13 -36.30 0.27
N ALA A 497 -3.47 -35.97 1.52
CA ALA A 497 -3.11 -36.79 2.66
C ALA A 497 -3.82 -38.16 2.61
N PRO A 498 -3.31 -39.20 3.30
CA PRO A 498 -3.96 -40.50 3.33
C PRO A 498 -5.42 -40.40 3.78
N GLY A 499 -6.35 -40.87 2.93
CA GLY A 499 -7.79 -40.83 3.20
C GLY A 499 -8.52 -39.59 2.65
N GLU A 500 -7.82 -38.67 2.01
CA GLU A 500 -8.38 -37.48 1.35
C GLU A 500 -8.39 -37.64 -0.17
N PRO A 501 -9.26 -36.91 -0.90
CA PRO A 501 -10.29 -35.98 -0.42
C PRO A 501 -11.54 -36.68 0.16
N SER A 502 -11.97 -36.29 1.37
CA SER A 502 -13.15 -36.77 2.08
C SER A 502 -14.24 -35.69 2.29
N GLY A 503 -15.11 -35.49 1.29
CA GLY A 503 -16.30 -34.63 1.43
C GLY A 503 -16.17 -33.23 0.82
N ARG A 504 -16.86 -32.23 1.39
CA ARG A 504 -16.86 -30.84 0.88
C ARG A 504 -16.19 -29.92 1.88
N GLY A 505 -15.40 -28.97 1.40
CA GLY A 505 -14.75 -27.99 2.24
C GLY A 505 -13.64 -27.24 1.51
N CYS A 506 -12.70 -26.74 2.30
CA CYS A 506 -11.60 -25.91 1.84
C CYS A 506 -10.27 -26.57 2.22
N VAL A 507 -9.30 -26.51 1.31
CA VAL A 507 -8.06 -27.27 1.45
C VAL A 507 -7.06 -26.55 2.35
N THR A 508 -6.47 -27.32 3.25
CA THR A 508 -5.37 -26.92 4.12
C THR A 508 -4.18 -27.84 3.85
N MET A 509 -3.00 -27.26 3.62
CA MET A 509 -1.75 -28.00 3.63
C MET A 509 -1.32 -28.23 5.08
N VAL A 510 -1.04 -29.49 5.43
CA VAL A 510 -0.53 -29.90 6.75
C VAL A 510 1.00 -29.99 6.77
N SER A 511 1.58 -30.21 7.94
CA SER A 511 3.03 -30.08 8.19
C SER A 511 3.92 -31.03 7.40
N ASP A 512 3.41 -32.18 6.96
CA ASP A 512 4.13 -33.10 6.07
C ASP A 512 4.02 -32.71 4.58
N GLY A 513 3.27 -31.67 4.26
CA GLY A 513 2.98 -31.17 2.91
C GLY A 513 1.69 -31.73 2.31
N GLY A 514 1.04 -32.69 2.99
CA GLY A 514 -0.21 -33.30 2.55
C GLY A 514 -1.38 -32.32 2.54
N TRP A 515 -2.37 -32.56 1.70
CA TRP A 515 -3.58 -31.73 1.59
C TRP A 515 -4.74 -32.41 2.30
N GLN A 516 -5.44 -31.66 3.15
CA GLN A 516 -6.61 -32.12 3.90
C GLN A 516 -7.80 -31.19 3.69
N ILE A 517 -9.01 -31.72 3.83
CA ILE A 517 -10.24 -30.94 3.73
C ILE A 517 -10.63 -30.49 5.13
N GLY A 518 -10.75 -29.17 5.30
CA GLY A 518 -11.25 -28.56 6.53
C GLY A 518 -12.52 -27.75 6.32
N ASN A 519 -13.14 -27.37 7.43
CA ASN A 519 -14.24 -26.41 7.45
C ASN A 519 -13.75 -25.05 6.92
N CYS A 520 -14.44 -24.46 5.94
CA CYS A 520 -14.05 -23.18 5.32
C CYS A 520 -14.15 -21.97 6.28
N GLU A 521 -15.02 -22.06 7.28
CA GLU A 521 -15.26 -20.99 8.26
C GLU A 521 -14.20 -20.96 9.37
N GLU A 522 -13.47 -22.06 9.57
CA GLU A 522 -12.41 -22.12 10.58
C GLU A 522 -11.21 -21.28 10.16
N GLU A 523 -10.72 -20.47 11.10
CA GLU A 523 -9.56 -19.63 10.85
C GLU A 523 -8.28 -20.45 10.84
N ALA A 524 -7.50 -20.33 9.77
CA ALA A 524 -6.17 -20.91 9.67
C ALA A 524 -5.20 -19.93 9.04
N HIS A 525 -3.90 -20.15 9.25
CA HIS A 525 -2.86 -19.48 8.47
C HIS A 525 -3.10 -19.75 6.98
N TYR A 526 -2.55 -18.91 6.11
CA TYR A 526 -2.78 -19.05 4.68
C TYR A 526 -1.56 -18.61 3.88
N VAL A 527 -1.39 -19.17 2.69
CA VAL A 527 -0.27 -18.86 1.81
C VAL A 527 -0.77 -18.11 0.59
N CYS A 528 -0.23 -16.93 0.35
CA CYS A 528 -0.48 -16.15 -0.86
C CYS A 528 0.61 -16.40 -1.90
N GLN A 529 0.22 -16.37 -3.17
CA GLN A 529 1.07 -16.45 -4.35
C GLN A 529 0.75 -15.31 -5.30
N ILE A 530 1.78 -14.69 -5.89
CA ILE A 530 1.67 -13.72 -7.00
C ILE A 530 2.56 -14.23 -8.14
N GLY A 531 2.06 -14.17 -9.38
CA GLY A 531 2.78 -14.71 -10.55
C GLY A 531 2.37 -16.15 -10.89
N LYS A 532 2.97 -16.69 -11.96
CA LYS A 532 2.67 -18.03 -12.47
C LYS A 532 3.41 -19.10 -11.69
#